data_AF-A0A818IKP4-F1
#
_entry.id   AF-A0A818IKP4-F1
#
_cell.length_a   1.000
_cell.length_b   1.000
_cell.length_c   1.000
_cell.angle_alpha   90.00
_cell.angle_beta   90.00
_cell.angle_gamma   90.00
#
_symmetry.space_group_name_H-M   'P 1'
#
loop_
_entity.id
_entity.type
_entity.pdbx_description
1 polymer ?
#
loop_
_entity_poly.entity_id
_entity_poly.type
_entity_poly.pdbx_seq_one_letter_code
_entity_poly.pdbx_strand_id
1 'polypeptide(L)'
;MLRNTTLPVGTNKKKKIDISESPVRPPKLTKAVCLDCEMVGIGEMGLDNMLARISIVNQLGQCLYDKYVKPIEPVVDYRTSISGITEQHLQNGIPLDVIQKEVSDIIEHRTLVGHAIHNDLQVLFLSHPKRRIRDTQRYKGFRSLFNGGLPSLKSLADKVLGLKIQTGAHDSVEDARITMQLYVQHRREWEKSLREKKTLTSEEKHKRIRARQKQKQLQKSSSSSRVKKRNNLI
;
A
#
# COMPACT_ATOMS: atom_id res chain seq x y z
N MET A 1 68.38 54.62 -6.65
CA MET A 1 67.91 53.81 -7.78
C MET A 1 68.58 52.44 -7.61
N LEU A 2 67.96 51.28 -7.45
CA LEU A 2 66.62 50.75 -7.75
C LEU A 2 66.19 49.85 -6.57
N ARG A 3 64.88 49.83 -6.23
CA ARG A 3 64.30 48.92 -5.23
C ARG A 3 63.77 47.68 -5.95
N ASN A 4 64.27 46.50 -5.62
CA ASN A 4 63.69 45.23 -6.03
C ASN A 4 62.54 44.86 -5.09
N THR A 5 61.34 44.78 -5.65
CA THR A 5 60.11 44.32 -4.98
C THR A 5 59.85 42.85 -5.33
N THR A 6 59.99 41.95 -4.36
CA THR A 6 59.40 40.61 -4.39
C THR A 6 58.08 40.62 -3.61
N LEU A 7 56.98 40.26 -4.29
CA LEU A 7 55.65 40.11 -3.70
C LEU A 7 55.54 38.78 -2.93
N PRO A 8 54.94 38.72 -1.73
CA PRO A 8 54.68 37.46 -1.07
C PRO A 8 53.40 36.80 -1.59
N VAL A 9 53.51 35.49 -1.79
CA VAL A 9 52.48 34.53 -2.19
C VAL A 9 51.35 34.48 -1.15
N GLY A 10 50.11 34.74 -1.59
CA GLY A 10 48.91 34.56 -0.78
C GLY A 10 48.57 33.09 -0.59
N THR A 11 48.56 32.63 0.66
CA THR A 11 48.09 31.28 1.02
C THR A 11 46.57 31.28 1.13
N ASN A 12 45.92 30.59 0.20
CA ASN A 12 44.46 30.47 0.15
C ASN A 12 44.00 29.43 1.19
N LYS A 13 43.57 29.88 2.38
CA LYS A 13 43.00 29.00 3.42
C LYS A 13 41.63 28.49 2.94
N LYS A 14 41.56 27.21 2.58
CA LYS A 14 40.30 26.49 2.32
C LYS A 14 39.41 26.58 3.58
N LYS A 15 38.25 27.23 3.47
CA LYS A 15 37.19 27.19 4.49
C LYS A 15 36.68 25.75 4.59
N LYS A 16 36.91 25.12 5.73
CA LYS A 16 36.32 23.84 6.12
C LYS A 16 34.82 24.08 6.34
N ILE A 17 33.99 23.55 5.44
CA ILE A 17 32.53 23.57 5.62
C ILE A 17 32.22 22.53 6.68
N ASP A 18 31.81 22.98 7.86
CA ASP A 18 31.30 22.14 8.92
C ASP A 18 29.88 21.71 8.56
N ILE A 19 29.72 20.47 8.08
CA ILE A 19 28.41 19.87 7.85
C ILE A 19 27.95 19.36 9.21
N SER A 20 27.42 20.26 10.04
CA SER A 20 26.70 19.87 11.24
C SER A 20 25.42 19.13 10.81
N GLU A 21 25.40 17.81 10.97
CA GLU A 21 24.18 17.01 10.77
C GLU A 21 23.07 17.58 11.65
N SER A 22 22.00 18.05 11.01
CA SER A 22 20.79 18.47 11.71
C SER A 22 20.20 17.24 12.42
N PRO A 23 19.71 17.34 13.66
CA PRO A 23 19.17 16.18 14.37
C PRO A 23 18.02 15.56 13.56
N VAL A 24 18.23 14.33 13.09
CA VAL A 24 17.24 13.56 12.32
C VAL A 24 16.06 13.27 13.26
N ARG A 25 14.97 14.00 13.10
CA ARG A 25 13.75 13.80 13.90
C ARG A 25 13.17 12.41 13.58
N PRO A 26 12.65 11.68 14.58
CA PRO A 26 12.06 10.37 14.34
C PRO A 26 10.90 10.48 13.33
N PRO A 27 10.76 9.51 12.41
CA PRO A 27 9.66 9.44 11.46
C PRO A 27 8.30 9.54 12.16
N LYS A 28 7.38 10.35 11.62
CA LYS A 28 6.05 10.54 12.20
C LYS A 28 4.99 9.75 11.43
N LEU A 29 4.02 9.22 12.16
CA LEU A 29 2.83 8.61 11.56
C LEU A 29 2.02 9.66 10.77
N THR A 30 1.53 9.25 9.60
CA THR A 30 0.69 10.07 8.71
C THR A 30 -0.70 9.43 8.52
N LYS A 31 -1.60 10.14 7.82
CA LYS A 31 -2.97 9.65 7.53
C LYS A 31 -2.98 8.45 6.57
N ALA A 32 -1.95 8.32 5.75
CA ALA A 32 -1.71 7.16 4.89
C ALA A 32 -0.37 6.54 5.26
N VAL A 33 -0.31 5.21 5.23
CA VAL A 33 0.92 4.41 5.40
C VAL A 33 0.96 3.37 4.30
N CYS A 34 2.16 2.96 3.89
CA CYS A 34 2.35 1.89 2.91
C CYS A 34 3.01 0.71 3.59
N LEU A 35 2.52 -0.50 3.30
CA LEU A 35 3.02 -1.75 3.84
C LEU A 35 3.50 -2.62 2.67
N ASP A 36 4.62 -3.30 2.88
CA ASP A 36 5.16 -4.30 1.98
C ASP A 36 5.88 -5.38 2.80
N CYS A 37 5.81 -6.62 2.34
CA CYS A 37 6.38 -7.77 3.03
C CYS A 37 7.26 -8.62 2.10
N GLU A 38 8.33 -9.17 2.66
CA GLU A 38 9.05 -10.29 2.06
C GLU A 38 8.56 -11.60 2.67
N MET A 39 8.51 -12.65 1.84
CA MET A 39 8.03 -13.97 2.24
C MET A 39 9.03 -15.07 1.90
N VAL A 40 8.96 -16.14 2.68
CA VAL A 40 9.67 -17.40 2.46
C VAL A 40 8.67 -18.53 2.19
N GLY A 41 9.16 -19.60 1.57
CA GLY A 41 8.42 -20.82 1.25
C GLY A 41 8.39 -21.81 2.42
N ILE A 42 7.19 -22.25 2.78
CA ILE A 42 6.92 -23.29 3.78
C ILE A 42 6.06 -24.41 3.18
N GLY A 43 5.77 -25.45 3.99
CA GLY A 43 5.06 -26.65 3.55
C GLY A 43 5.94 -27.59 2.73
N GLU A 44 5.45 -28.80 2.44
CA GLU A 44 6.24 -29.89 1.82
C GLU A 44 6.96 -29.48 0.53
N MET A 45 6.35 -28.58 -0.25
CA MET A 45 6.87 -28.13 -1.55
C MET A 45 7.39 -26.68 -1.54
N GLY A 46 7.42 -25.98 -0.40
CA GLY A 46 7.86 -24.59 -0.30
C GLY A 46 6.96 -23.56 -1.03
N LEU A 47 5.74 -23.96 -1.42
CA LEU A 47 4.82 -23.13 -2.21
C LEU A 47 4.02 -22.16 -1.35
N ASP A 48 3.76 -22.53 -0.10
CA ASP A 48 3.02 -21.69 0.83
C ASP A 48 3.89 -20.54 1.33
N ASN A 49 3.29 -19.37 1.50
CA ASN A 49 4.00 -18.15 1.88
C ASN A 49 3.94 -17.94 3.39
N MET A 50 5.10 -17.74 4.01
CA MET A 50 5.22 -17.28 5.39
C MET A 50 5.93 -15.92 5.43
N LEU A 51 5.45 -15.04 6.30
CA LEU A 51 6.06 -13.72 6.51
C LEU A 51 7.49 -13.84 7.02
N ALA A 52 8.41 -13.10 6.40
CA ALA A 52 9.83 -13.11 6.74
C ALA A 52 10.38 -11.73 7.10
N ARG A 53 9.93 -10.69 6.41
CA ARG A 53 10.22 -9.28 6.73
C ARG A 53 8.99 -8.44 6.43
N ILE A 54 8.75 -7.41 7.24
CA ILE A 54 7.71 -6.43 7.01
C ILE A 54 8.27 -5.02 7.14
N SER A 55 7.89 -4.18 6.18
CA SER A 55 8.23 -2.76 6.16
C SER A 55 6.99 -1.89 6.07
N ILE A 56 6.96 -0.82 6.86
CA ILE A 56 5.92 0.21 6.80
C ILE A 56 6.58 1.58 6.66
N VAL A 57 6.12 2.36 5.69
CA VAL A 57 6.55 3.75 5.49
C VAL A 57 5.38 4.72 5.64
N ASN A 58 5.69 5.94 6.08
CA ASN A 58 4.73 7.02 6.12
C ASN A 58 4.52 7.64 4.72
N GLN A 59 3.61 8.62 4.61
CA GLN A 59 3.28 9.28 3.35
C GLN A 59 4.47 10.08 2.74
N LEU A 60 5.51 10.36 3.53
CA LEU A 60 6.73 11.03 3.09
C LEU A 60 7.82 10.02 2.66
N GLY A 61 7.54 8.71 2.71
CA GLY A 61 8.52 7.66 2.40
C GLY A 61 9.51 7.37 3.54
N GLN A 62 9.30 7.94 4.73
CA GLN A 62 10.13 7.63 5.89
C GLN A 62 9.71 6.28 6.49
N CYS A 63 10.69 5.42 6.78
CA CYS A 63 10.45 4.11 7.39
C CYS A 63 9.96 4.29 8.83
N LEU A 64 8.79 3.74 9.12
CA LEU A 64 8.18 3.71 10.45
C LEU A 64 8.44 2.37 11.15
N TYR A 65 8.53 1.30 10.37
CA TYR A 65 8.62 -0.06 10.84
C TYR A 65 9.40 -0.88 9.81
N ASP A 66 10.37 -1.66 10.26
CA ASP A 66 11.13 -2.59 9.43
C ASP A 66 11.67 -3.69 10.36
N LYS A 67 11.11 -4.90 10.24
CA LYS A 67 11.40 -6.03 11.13
C LYS A 67 11.43 -7.33 10.36
N TYR A 68 12.39 -8.18 10.72
CA TYR A 68 12.36 -9.60 10.39
C TYR A 68 11.46 -10.35 11.37
N VAL A 69 10.85 -11.43 10.89
CA VAL A 69 9.84 -12.20 11.62
C VAL A 69 10.36 -13.60 11.89
N LYS A 70 10.13 -14.10 13.11
CA LYS A 70 10.52 -15.45 13.50
C LYS A 70 9.67 -16.48 12.73
N PRO A 71 10.27 -17.54 12.17
CA PRO A 71 9.52 -18.61 11.51
C PRO A 71 8.55 -19.29 12.50
N ILE A 72 7.31 -19.49 12.06
CA ILE A 72 6.31 -20.30 12.79
C ILE A 72 6.27 -21.75 12.30
N GLU A 73 6.86 -22.01 11.14
CA GLU A 73 7.00 -23.31 10.50
C GLU A 73 8.43 -23.46 9.90
N PRO A 74 8.90 -24.69 9.64
CA PRO A 74 10.17 -24.90 8.95
C PRO A 74 10.18 -24.23 7.57
N VAL A 75 11.22 -23.42 7.32
CA VAL A 75 11.43 -22.80 6.01
C VAL A 75 12.04 -23.83 5.06
N VAL A 76 11.35 -24.10 3.95
CA VAL A 76 11.82 -25.00 2.89
C VAL A 76 12.57 -24.24 1.79
N ASP A 77 12.14 -23.02 1.49
CA ASP A 77 12.80 -22.17 0.50
C ASP A 77 12.82 -20.71 0.98
N TYR A 78 14.02 -20.15 1.20
CA TYR A 78 14.18 -18.75 1.59
C TYR A 78 13.90 -17.76 0.45
N ARG A 79 13.91 -18.24 -0.80
CA ARG A 79 13.74 -17.41 -2.00
C ARG A 79 14.72 -16.24 -2.05
N THR A 80 15.92 -16.42 -1.50
CA THR A 80 16.89 -15.35 -1.22
C THR A 80 17.24 -14.51 -2.44
N SER A 81 17.28 -15.11 -3.63
CA SER A 81 17.54 -14.39 -4.89
C SER A 81 16.46 -13.35 -5.21
N ILE A 82 15.25 -13.53 -4.68
CA ILE A 82 14.10 -12.64 -4.86
C ILE A 82 13.89 -11.80 -3.60
N SER A 83 13.79 -12.43 -2.42
CA SER A 83 13.38 -11.78 -1.16
C SER A 83 14.52 -11.12 -0.39
N GLY A 84 15.77 -11.48 -0.69
CA GLY A 84 16.95 -11.09 0.10
C GLY A 84 17.00 -11.72 1.50
N ILE A 85 16.07 -12.61 1.84
CA ILE A 85 15.98 -13.23 3.16
C ILE A 85 16.99 -14.38 3.27
N THR A 86 17.65 -14.47 4.42
CA THR A 86 18.55 -15.56 4.78
C THR A 86 18.11 -16.15 6.11
N GLU A 87 18.62 -17.33 6.44
CA GLU A 87 18.34 -17.97 7.74
C GLU A 87 18.74 -17.08 8.93
N GLN A 88 19.88 -16.41 8.85
CA GLN A 88 20.38 -15.55 9.92
C GLN A 88 19.45 -14.36 10.20
N HIS A 89 18.77 -13.83 9.18
CA HIS A 89 17.77 -12.78 9.36
C HIS A 89 16.60 -13.26 10.24
N LEU A 90 16.18 -14.52 10.07
CA LEU A 90 15.00 -15.07 10.73
C LEU A 90 15.28 -15.59 12.15
N GLN A 91 16.52 -16.03 12.42
CA GLN A 91 16.94 -16.49 13.76
C GLN A 91 16.72 -15.43 14.84
N ASN A 92 16.94 -14.16 14.50
CA ASN A 92 16.76 -13.01 15.39
C ASN A 92 15.45 -12.26 15.14
N GLY A 93 14.52 -12.87 14.40
CA GLY A 93 13.24 -12.28 14.06
C GLY A 93 12.34 -12.09 15.27
N ILE A 94 11.40 -11.15 15.16
CA ILE A 94 10.40 -10.88 16.18
C ILE A 94 9.23 -11.89 16.03
N PRO A 95 8.66 -12.40 17.14
CA PRO A 95 7.48 -13.27 17.07
C PRO A 95 6.30 -12.65 16.31
N LEU A 96 5.59 -13.46 15.53
CA LEU A 96 4.53 -13.01 14.63
C LEU A 96 3.37 -12.30 15.37
N ASP A 97 3.02 -12.74 16.57
CA ASP A 97 1.96 -12.14 17.40
C ASP A 97 2.30 -10.70 17.82
N VAL A 98 3.56 -10.44 18.14
CA VAL A 98 4.06 -9.09 18.42
C VAL A 98 4.00 -8.23 17.16
N ILE A 99 4.47 -8.75 16.02
CA ILE A 99 4.38 -8.07 14.73
C ILE A 99 2.93 -7.72 14.40
N GLN A 100 2.00 -8.67 14.52
CA GLN A 100 0.58 -8.47 14.23
C GLN A 100 -0.01 -7.33 15.06
N LYS A 101 0.28 -7.31 16.36
CA LYS A 101 -0.19 -6.26 17.26
C LYS A 101 0.37 -4.89 16.86
N GLU A 102 1.68 -4.77 16.68
CA GLU A 102 2.33 -3.51 16.34
C GLU A 102 1.89 -2.98 14.97
N VAL A 103 1.79 -3.87 13.98
CA VAL A 103 1.31 -3.52 12.63
C VAL A 103 -0.16 -3.09 12.68
N SER A 104 -1.01 -3.80 13.42
CA SER A 104 -2.42 -3.43 13.60
C SER A 104 -2.54 -2.02 14.19
N ASP A 105 -1.79 -1.73 15.25
CA ASP A 105 -1.76 -0.41 15.91
C ASP A 105 -1.30 0.70 14.93
N ILE A 106 -0.30 0.40 14.10
CA ILE A 106 0.22 1.34 13.09
C ILE A 106 -0.80 1.61 11.99
N ILE A 107 -1.46 0.58 11.43
CA ILE A 107 -2.37 0.74 10.28
C ILE A 107 -3.78 1.19 10.70
N GLU A 108 -4.10 1.12 11.99
CA GLU A 108 -5.42 1.45 12.52
C GLU A 108 -5.87 2.85 12.09
N HIS A 109 -7.14 2.97 11.70
CA HIS A 109 -7.77 4.22 11.26
C HIS A 109 -7.14 4.94 10.05
N ARG A 110 -6.10 4.38 9.42
CA ARG A 110 -5.35 5.00 8.32
C ARG A 110 -5.70 4.43 6.96
N THR A 111 -5.38 5.18 5.92
CA THR A 111 -5.36 4.66 4.55
C THR A 111 -4.15 3.73 4.42
N LEU A 112 -4.40 2.47 4.07
CA LEU A 112 -3.36 1.48 3.82
C LEU A 112 -3.08 1.42 2.32
N VAL A 113 -1.87 1.81 1.94
CA VAL A 113 -1.37 1.71 0.57
C VAL A 113 -0.55 0.42 0.46
N GLY A 114 -0.58 -0.21 -0.71
CA GLY A 114 0.25 -1.38 -1.00
C GLY A 114 0.19 -1.76 -2.48
N HIS A 115 0.93 -2.78 -2.87
CA HIS A 115 0.92 -3.34 -4.22
C HIS A 115 0.54 -4.82 -4.13
N ALA A 116 -0.62 -5.20 -4.65
CA ALA A 116 -1.16 -6.55 -4.43
C ALA A 116 -1.32 -6.90 -2.93
N ILE A 117 -1.63 -5.89 -2.10
CA ILE A 117 -1.66 -5.88 -0.62
C ILE A 117 -2.42 -7.04 0.07
N HIS A 118 -3.26 -7.76 -0.67
CA HIS A 118 -3.93 -8.96 -0.17
C HIS A 118 -2.95 -10.06 0.20
N ASN A 119 -1.83 -10.19 -0.54
CA ASN A 119 -0.79 -11.17 -0.25
C ASN A 119 -0.13 -10.89 1.11
N ASP A 120 0.21 -9.62 1.37
CA ASP A 120 0.82 -9.17 2.62
C ASP A 120 -0.13 -9.36 3.81
N LEU A 121 -1.38 -8.93 3.66
CA LEU A 121 -2.41 -9.07 4.70
C LEU A 121 -2.71 -10.54 5.01
N GLN A 122 -2.63 -11.42 4.01
CA GLN A 122 -2.83 -12.86 4.19
C GLN A 122 -1.74 -13.48 5.07
N VAL A 123 -0.46 -13.22 4.79
CA VAL A 123 0.65 -13.77 5.59
C VAL A 123 0.77 -13.14 6.97
N LEU A 124 0.21 -11.93 7.15
CA LEU A 124 0.04 -11.29 8.44
C LEU A 124 -1.18 -11.81 9.23
N PHE A 125 -2.09 -12.55 8.60
CA PHE A 125 -3.41 -12.89 9.13
C PHE A 125 -4.21 -11.65 9.61
N LEU A 126 -4.04 -10.53 8.91
CA LEU A 126 -4.73 -9.27 9.20
C LEU A 126 -5.76 -8.93 8.13
N SER A 127 -6.70 -8.06 8.48
CA SER A 127 -7.64 -7.48 7.52
C SER A 127 -7.70 -5.97 7.68
N HIS A 128 -7.99 -5.27 6.59
CA HIS A 128 -8.18 -3.82 6.61
C HIS A 128 -9.48 -3.43 5.92
N PRO A 129 -10.22 -2.40 6.39
CA PRO A 129 -11.45 -1.98 5.75
C PRO A 129 -11.21 -1.65 4.26
N LYS A 130 -11.90 -2.35 3.36
CA LYS A 130 -11.72 -2.20 1.89
C LYS A 130 -11.76 -0.74 1.41
N ARG A 131 -12.59 0.10 2.04
CA ARG A 131 -12.69 1.55 1.74
C ARG A 131 -11.42 2.36 2.04
N ARG A 132 -10.54 1.87 2.92
CA ARG A 132 -9.27 2.48 3.31
C ARG A 132 -8.06 1.84 2.63
N ILE A 133 -8.25 0.81 1.80
CA ILE A 133 -7.17 0.21 1.01
C ILE A 133 -6.95 1.00 -0.27
N ARG A 134 -5.69 1.21 -0.63
CA ARG A 134 -5.21 1.79 -1.89
C ARG A 134 -4.18 0.86 -2.50
N ASP A 135 -4.68 -0.15 -3.20
CA ASP A 135 -3.86 -1.14 -3.90
C ASP A 135 -3.48 -0.61 -5.29
N THR A 136 -2.19 -0.36 -5.49
CA THR A 136 -1.65 0.23 -6.73
C THR A 136 -1.82 -0.73 -7.91
N GLN A 137 -1.69 -2.04 -7.72
CA GLN A 137 -1.90 -3.03 -8.78
C GLN A 137 -3.35 -2.98 -9.32
N ARG A 138 -4.31 -2.67 -8.46
CA ARG A 138 -5.74 -2.67 -8.79
C ARG A 138 -6.30 -1.31 -9.17
N TYR A 139 -5.52 -0.23 -9.04
CA TYR A 139 -5.97 1.11 -9.38
C TYR A 139 -6.26 1.22 -10.89
N LYS A 140 -7.49 1.64 -11.24
CA LYS A 140 -7.94 1.72 -12.64
C LYS A 140 -7.01 2.59 -13.51
N GLY A 141 -6.52 3.72 -12.97
CA GLY A 141 -5.64 4.62 -13.70
C GLY A 141 -4.28 4.00 -14.04
N PHE A 142 -3.78 3.10 -13.20
CA PHE A 142 -2.57 2.33 -13.50
C PHE A 142 -2.84 1.19 -14.46
N ARG A 143 -3.91 0.42 -14.25
CA ARG A 143 -4.29 -0.68 -15.14
C ARG A 143 -4.54 -0.21 -16.59
N SER A 144 -5.10 0.98 -16.80
CA SER A 144 -5.29 1.52 -18.15
C SER A 144 -3.96 1.74 -18.91
N LEU A 145 -2.85 1.97 -18.20
CA LEU A 145 -1.52 2.06 -18.83
C LEU A 145 -1.03 0.70 -19.36
N PHE A 146 -1.67 -0.40 -18.97
CA PHE A 146 -1.30 -1.78 -19.30
C PHE A 146 -2.49 -2.54 -19.91
N ASN A 147 -3.31 -1.87 -20.73
CA ASN A 147 -4.45 -2.48 -21.44
C ASN A 147 -5.44 -3.20 -20.50
N GLY A 148 -5.58 -2.73 -19.27
CA GLY A 148 -6.46 -3.33 -18.26
C GLY A 148 -5.83 -4.48 -17.46
N GLY A 149 -4.60 -4.91 -17.80
CA GLY A 149 -3.83 -5.92 -17.08
C GLY A 149 -3.46 -5.49 -15.65
N LEU A 150 -2.95 -6.43 -14.87
CA LEU A 150 -2.39 -6.18 -13.53
C LEU A 150 -0.89 -5.94 -13.68
N PRO A 151 -0.41 -4.69 -13.54
CA PRO A 151 1.01 -4.42 -13.68
C PRO A 151 1.79 -4.86 -12.44
N SER A 152 3.06 -5.24 -12.63
CA SER A 152 3.99 -5.41 -11.50
C SER A 152 4.43 -4.06 -10.94
N LEU A 153 4.95 -4.04 -9.71
CA LEU A 153 5.51 -2.82 -9.13
C LEU A 153 6.67 -2.28 -9.98
N LYS A 154 7.58 -3.16 -10.41
CA LYS A 154 8.69 -2.82 -11.31
C LYS A 154 8.23 -2.11 -12.60
N SER A 155 7.20 -2.64 -13.25
CA SER A 155 6.68 -2.04 -14.49
C SER A 155 5.96 -0.71 -14.25
N LEU A 156 5.28 -0.55 -13.10
CA LEU A 156 4.70 0.74 -12.71
C LEU A 156 5.77 1.78 -12.36
N ALA A 157 6.78 1.40 -11.57
CA ALA A 157 7.88 2.27 -11.19
C ALA A 157 8.58 2.83 -12.44
N ASP A 158 8.85 1.98 -13.42
CA ASP A 158 9.46 2.37 -14.68
C ASP A 158 8.54 3.31 -15.48
N LYS A 159 7.30 2.89 -15.72
CA LYS A 159 6.39 3.62 -16.61
C LYS A 159 5.87 4.95 -16.05
N VAL A 160 5.74 5.04 -14.72
CA VAL A 160 5.09 6.18 -14.05
C VAL A 160 6.12 7.10 -13.39
N LEU A 161 7.20 6.55 -12.83
CA LEU A 161 8.23 7.32 -12.11
C LEU A 161 9.56 7.40 -12.88
N GLY A 162 9.74 6.61 -13.95
CA GLY A 162 11.02 6.52 -14.66
C GLY A 162 12.10 5.80 -13.86
N LEU A 163 11.73 4.95 -12.91
CA LEU A 163 12.64 4.29 -11.98
C LEU A 163 12.81 2.80 -12.33
N LYS A 164 14.07 2.35 -12.38
CA LYS A 164 14.42 0.93 -12.46
C LYS A 164 14.68 0.41 -11.04
N ILE A 165 13.79 -0.45 -10.56
CA ILE A 165 13.86 -1.08 -9.23
C ILE A 165 13.95 -2.59 -9.37
N GLN A 166 14.18 -3.30 -8.27
CA GLN A 166 14.25 -4.77 -8.24
C GLN A 166 15.24 -5.29 -9.29
N THR A 167 16.43 -4.70 -9.32
CA THR A 167 17.56 -5.11 -10.18
C THR A 167 18.34 -6.28 -9.57
N GLY A 168 18.20 -6.51 -8.27
CA GLY A 168 18.65 -7.70 -7.56
C GLY A 168 17.51 -8.24 -6.69
N ALA A 169 17.85 -8.72 -5.50
CA ALA A 169 16.86 -9.03 -4.47
C ALA A 169 16.02 -7.79 -4.13
N HIS A 170 14.78 -8.04 -3.74
CA HIS A 170 13.83 -7.02 -3.32
C HIS A 170 14.21 -6.47 -1.95
N ASP A 171 13.82 -5.21 -1.71
CA ASP A 171 13.87 -4.58 -0.41
C ASP A 171 12.50 -3.99 -0.10
N SER A 172 11.76 -4.64 0.80
CA SER A 172 10.43 -4.18 1.20
C SER A 172 10.35 -2.70 1.62
N VAL A 173 11.42 -2.07 2.12
CA VAL A 173 11.39 -0.63 2.43
C VAL A 173 11.40 0.19 1.14
N GLU A 174 12.28 -0.11 0.19
CA GLU A 174 12.28 0.49 -1.15
C GLU A 174 10.93 0.29 -1.84
N ASP A 175 10.41 -0.94 -1.87
CA ASP A 175 9.16 -1.27 -2.55
C ASP A 175 7.96 -0.53 -1.91
N ALA A 176 7.91 -0.43 -0.58
CA ALA A 176 6.91 0.37 0.12
C ALA A 176 7.05 1.88 -0.19
N ARG A 177 8.28 2.41 -0.34
CA ARG A 177 8.50 3.83 -0.70
C ARG A 177 8.01 4.12 -2.11
N ILE A 178 8.37 3.28 -3.08
CA ILE A 178 7.94 3.41 -4.47
C ILE A 178 6.42 3.30 -4.57
N THR A 179 5.84 2.32 -3.89
CA THR A 179 4.38 2.13 -3.82
C THR A 179 3.67 3.34 -3.22
N MET A 180 4.21 3.92 -2.13
CA MET A 180 3.69 5.16 -1.56
C MET A 180 3.82 6.34 -2.52
N GLN A 181 4.95 6.48 -3.22
CA GLN A 181 5.18 7.56 -4.18
C GLN A 181 4.19 7.50 -5.34
N LEU A 182 3.93 6.30 -5.90
CA LEU A 182 2.90 6.07 -6.91
C LEU A 182 1.53 6.57 -6.42
N TYR A 183 1.13 6.19 -5.20
CA TYR A 183 -0.12 6.66 -4.60
C TYR A 183 -0.15 8.18 -4.44
N VAL A 184 0.89 8.78 -3.87
CA VAL A 184 0.94 10.23 -3.60
C VAL A 184 0.82 11.04 -4.89
N GLN A 185 1.55 10.65 -5.95
CA GLN A 185 1.51 11.32 -7.25
C GLN A 185 0.13 11.28 -7.90
N HIS A 186 -0.65 10.22 -7.67
CA HIS A 186 -1.99 10.02 -8.26
C HIS A 186 -3.12 10.19 -7.27
N ARG A 187 -2.83 10.68 -6.05
CA ARG A 187 -3.77 10.69 -4.93
C ARG A 187 -5.01 11.50 -5.27
N ARG A 188 -4.84 12.62 -5.98
CA ARG A 188 -5.94 13.52 -6.32
C ARG A 188 -6.97 12.82 -7.21
N GLU A 189 -6.54 12.24 -8.33
CA GLU A 189 -7.44 11.51 -9.25
C GLU A 189 -7.99 10.26 -8.57
N TRP A 190 -7.17 9.52 -7.82
CA TRP A 190 -7.57 8.30 -7.16
C TRP A 190 -8.70 8.56 -6.16
N GLU A 191 -8.52 9.50 -5.23
CA GLU A 191 -9.53 9.81 -4.22
C GLU A 191 -10.80 10.42 -4.85
N LYS A 192 -10.67 11.18 -5.94
CA LYS A 192 -11.84 11.66 -6.72
C LYS A 192 -12.65 10.50 -7.27
N SER A 193 -11.98 9.54 -7.94
CA SER A 193 -12.64 8.37 -8.53
C SER A 193 -13.39 7.50 -7.51
N LEU A 194 -12.92 7.46 -6.26
CA LEU A 194 -13.58 6.70 -5.20
C LEU A 194 -14.83 7.42 -4.67
N ARG A 195 -14.81 8.75 -4.58
CA ARG A 195 -15.98 9.55 -4.23
C ARG A 195 -17.09 9.42 -5.27
N GLU A 196 -16.73 9.48 -6.55
CA GLU A 196 -17.67 9.34 -7.67
C GLU A 196 -18.31 7.94 -7.72
N LYS A 197 -17.52 6.88 -7.50
CA LYS A 197 -18.09 5.53 -7.37
C LYS A 197 -19.07 5.43 -6.20
N LYS A 198 -18.78 6.10 -5.08
CA LYS A 198 -19.66 6.10 -3.90
C LYS A 198 -20.98 6.81 -4.18
N THR A 199 -20.97 7.95 -4.88
CA THR A 199 -22.21 8.64 -5.26
C THR A 199 -23.03 7.79 -6.23
N LEU A 200 -22.42 7.22 -7.26
CA LEU A 200 -23.09 6.34 -8.23
C LEU A 200 -23.76 5.13 -7.56
N THR A 201 -23.00 4.39 -6.73
CA THR A 201 -23.55 3.23 -6.00
C THR A 201 -24.66 3.62 -5.02
N SER A 202 -24.59 4.82 -4.42
CA SER A 202 -25.65 5.33 -3.56
C SER A 202 -26.91 5.63 -4.38
N GLU A 203 -26.79 6.31 -5.51
CA GLU A 203 -27.91 6.63 -6.42
C GLU A 203 -28.59 5.36 -6.96
N GLU A 204 -27.81 4.37 -7.40
CA GLU A 204 -28.31 3.06 -7.85
C GLU A 204 -29.11 2.36 -6.75
N LYS A 205 -28.60 2.39 -5.51
CA LYS A 205 -29.29 1.82 -4.34
C LYS A 205 -30.61 2.53 -4.07
N HIS A 206 -30.65 3.86 -4.12
CA HIS A 206 -31.88 4.64 -3.94
C HIS A 206 -32.90 4.37 -5.06
N LYS A 207 -32.45 4.27 -6.31
CA LYS A 207 -33.31 3.93 -7.46
C LYS A 207 -33.94 2.55 -7.29
N ARG A 208 -33.16 1.55 -6.86
CA ARG A 208 -33.66 0.19 -6.56
C ARG A 208 -34.69 0.18 -5.42
N ILE A 209 -34.48 0.97 -4.36
CA ILE A 209 -35.42 1.09 -3.25
C ILE A 209 -36.75 1.71 -3.72
N ARG A 210 -36.69 2.83 -4.46
CA ARG A 210 -37.89 3.50 -5.02
C ARG A 210 -38.67 2.58 -5.96
N ALA A 211 -37.99 1.83 -6.83
CA ALA A 211 -38.63 0.86 -7.73
C ALA A 211 -39.39 -0.22 -6.96
N ARG A 212 -38.78 -0.80 -5.91
CA ARG A 212 -39.42 -1.79 -5.04
C ARG A 212 -40.65 -1.23 -4.31
N GLN A 213 -40.59 0.02 -3.84
CA GLN A 213 -41.74 0.68 -3.19
C GLN A 213 -42.90 0.89 -4.16
N LYS A 214 -42.62 1.35 -5.38
CA LYS A 214 -43.64 1.53 -6.43
C LYS A 214 -44.31 0.20 -6.80
N GLN A 215 -43.54 -0.87 -6.91
CA GLN A 215 -44.08 -2.20 -7.21
C GLN A 215 -44.98 -2.74 -6.09
N LYS A 216 -44.61 -2.54 -4.81
CA LYS A 216 -45.47 -2.89 -3.66
C LYS A 216 -46.78 -2.09 -3.64
N GLN A 217 -46.76 -0.81 -4.01
CA GLN A 217 -47.98 0.00 -4.11
C GLN A 217 -48.90 -0.48 -5.24
N LEU A 218 -48.35 -0.81 -6.41
CA LEU A 218 -49.11 -1.35 -7.55
C LEU A 218 -49.74 -2.72 -7.26
N GLN A 219 -49.06 -3.57 -6.50
CA GLN A 219 -49.64 -4.86 -6.05
C GLN A 219 -50.79 -4.65 -5.06
N LYS A 220 -50.66 -3.73 -4.09
CA LYS A 220 -51.75 -3.43 -3.15
C LYS A 220 -53.00 -2.85 -3.83
N SER A 221 -52.83 -1.96 -4.82
CA SER A 221 -53.97 -1.37 -5.54
C SER A 221 -54.70 -2.38 -6.44
N SER A 222 -53.97 -3.32 -7.04
CA SER A 222 -54.55 -4.39 -7.88
C SER A 222 -55.25 -5.50 -7.07
N SER A 223 -54.78 -5.81 -5.86
CA SER A 223 -55.49 -6.71 -4.95
C SER A 223 -56.79 -6.09 -4.44
N SER A 224 -56.79 -4.79 -4.11
CA SER A 224 -57.98 -4.08 -3.62
C SER A 224 -59.07 -3.94 -4.69
N SER A 225 -58.69 -3.71 -5.95
CA SER A 225 -59.65 -3.63 -7.06
C SER A 225 -60.24 -4.99 -7.47
N ARG A 226 -59.48 -6.09 -7.34
CA ARG A 226 -60.02 -7.46 -7.52
C ARG A 226 -61.02 -7.86 -6.44
N VAL A 227 -60.77 -7.51 -5.18
CA VAL A 227 -61.71 -7.78 -4.07
C VAL A 227 -63.02 -7.01 -4.27
N LYS A 228 -62.96 -5.73 -4.66
CA LYS A 228 -64.17 -4.93 -4.95
C LYS A 228 -64.99 -5.46 -6.13
N LYS A 229 -64.35 -5.93 -7.22
CA LYS A 229 -65.07 -6.54 -8.36
C LYS A 229 -65.76 -7.86 -7.99
N ARG A 230 -65.21 -8.63 -7.05
CA ARG A 230 -65.76 -9.92 -6.64
C ARG A 230 -67.00 -9.78 -5.74
N ASN A 231 -67.09 -8.70 -4.98
CA ASN A 231 -68.21 -8.40 -4.08
C ASN A 231 -69.40 -7.71 -4.78
N ASN A 232 -69.26 -7.31 -6.05
CA ASN A 232 -70.32 -6.68 -6.86
C ASN A 232 -71.01 -7.66 -7.84
N LEU A 233 -70.74 -8.96 -7.74
CA LEU A 233 -71.29 -10.02 -8.62
C LEU A 233 -72.19 -11.02 -7.87
N ILE A 234 -72.64 -10.68 -6.67
CA ILE A 234 -73.67 -11.40 -5.89
C ILE A 234 -74.85 -10.44 -5.75
#